data_AF-A0A940AFD0-F1
#
_entry.id   AF-A0A940AFD0-F1
#
_cell.length_a   1.000
_cell.length_b   1.000
_cell.length_c   1.000
_cell.angle_alpha   90.00
_cell.angle_beta   90.00
_cell.angle_gamma   90.00
#
_symmetry.space_group_name_H-M   'P 1'
#
loop_
_entity.id
_entity.type
_entity.pdbx_description
1 polymer ?
#
loop_
_entity_poly.entity_id
_entity_poly.type
_entity_poly.pdbx_seq_one_letter_code
_entity_poly.pdbx_strand_id
1 'polypeptide(L)'
;MKWLTVILLAGSLTWGWWAHNGTSSSDNRKTTVASQTEPGDAQAQFELGFRYATGEGVAQDWTEAVKWYRKAAEQGHAGAQFLLGVCYVNGKGVAEDMTEAIKWIRKAARQGNDKAQETLKKAGMDW
;
A
#
# COMPACT_ATOMS: atom_id res chain seq x y z
N MET A 1 -7.25 26.29 13.38
CA MET A 1 -7.58 25.82 14.75
C MET A 1 -8.48 26.86 15.42
N LYS A 2 -9.66 26.47 15.92
CA LYS A 2 -10.59 27.34 16.65
C LYS A 2 -10.19 27.31 18.14
N TRP A 3 -9.41 28.31 18.54
CA TRP A 3 -9.22 28.79 19.90
C TRP A 3 -9.53 30.29 19.76
N LEU A 4 -10.29 31.00 20.56
CA LEU A 4 -10.97 30.84 21.83
C LEU A 4 -11.90 32.07 21.89
N THR A 5 -13.02 32.01 22.61
CA THR A 5 -13.59 33.26 23.14
C THR A 5 -14.29 32.98 24.46
N VAL A 6 -13.69 33.48 25.54
CA VAL A 6 -14.37 33.79 26.80
C VAL A 6 -14.37 35.32 26.93
N ILE A 7 -15.60 35.83 26.89
CA ILE A 7 -16.25 37.09 27.29
C ILE A 7 -15.40 38.11 28.10
N LEU A 8 -15.46 39.40 27.74
CA LEU A 8 -16.10 40.48 28.53
C LEU A 8 -16.12 41.86 27.81
N LEU A 9 -17.35 42.37 27.67
CA LEU A 9 -17.88 43.75 27.72
C LEU A 9 -17.29 44.93 26.92
N ALA A 10 -18.25 45.54 26.20
CA ALA A 10 -18.52 46.98 26.01
C ALA A 10 -17.65 47.81 25.04
N GLY A 11 -18.34 48.34 24.02
CA GLY A 11 -18.12 49.70 23.54
C GLY A 11 -17.30 49.85 22.26
N SER A 12 -18.00 50.26 21.20
CA SER A 12 -17.52 51.21 20.18
C SER A 12 -16.48 50.70 19.17
N LEU A 13 -16.90 50.42 17.94
CA LEU A 13 -16.91 51.34 16.79
C LEU A 13 -15.59 51.35 15.98
N THR A 14 -15.77 50.92 14.74
CA THR A 14 -15.24 51.50 13.49
C THR A 14 -13.85 51.14 12.94
N TRP A 15 -13.90 50.47 11.76
CA TRP A 15 -13.12 50.65 10.51
C TRP A 15 -11.62 50.27 10.59
N GLY A 16 -10.95 49.63 9.63
CA GLY A 16 -11.23 49.24 8.25
C GLY A 16 -9.87 49.06 7.55
N TRP A 17 -9.80 48.08 6.63
CA TRP A 17 -8.88 48.01 5.47
C TRP A 17 -7.39 47.56 5.57
N TRP A 18 -7.16 46.40 4.92
CA TRP A 18 -6.11 46.04 3.94
C TRP A 18 -4.61 46.14 4.27
N ALA A 19 -3.97 44.98 4.43
CA ALA A 19 -2.57 44.78 4.02
C ALA A 19 -2.32 43.34 3.55
N HIS A 20 -2.21 43.20 2.22
CA HIS A 20 -1.30 42.33 1.47
C HIS A 20 -1.19 40.83 1.77
N ASN A 21 -1.60 40.04 0.77
CA ASN A 21 -0.89 38.89 0.17
C ASN A 21 0.27 38.27 0.97
N GLY A 22 0.19 36.97 1.23
CA GLY A 22 1.40 36.16 1.34
C GLY A 22 1.26 34.87 2.15
N THR A 23 1.58 33.78 1.44
CA THR A 23 2.23 32.56 1.96
C THR A 23 1.34 31.41 2.45
N SER A 24 1.47 30.32 1.70
CA SER A 24 1.20 28.94 2.05
C SER A 24 1.38 28.66 3.55
N SER A 25 0.38 28.04 4.15
CA SER A 25 0.59 27.33 5.41
C SER A 25 0.08 25.91 5.24
N SER A 26 1.04 24.99 5.11
CA SER A 26 0.87 23.54 5.13
C SER A 26 0.15 23.13 6.42
N ASP A 27 -1.17 23.05 6.35
CA ASP A 27 -1.95 22.40 7.39
C ASP A 27 -1.75 20.90 7.26
N ASN A 28 -0.68 20.40 7.91
CA ASN A 28 -0.61 19.02 8.33
C ASN A 28 -1.76 18.81 9.33
N ARG A 29 -2.89 18.32 8.83
CA ARG A 29 -3.96 17.77 9.66
C ARG A 29 -4.03 16.29 9.37
N LYS A 30 -3.15 15.61 10.10
CA LYS A 30 -3.06 14.17 10.34
C LYS A 30 -4.39 13.68 10.93
N THR A 31 -5.45 13.62 10.12
CA THR A 31 -6.79 13.15 10.49
C THR A 31 -7.46 12.48 9.30
N THR A 32 -7.05 11.25 9.01
CA THR A 32 -7.92 10.07 8.85
C THR A 32 -6.98 8.86 8.83
N VAL A 33 -6.94 8.15 9.95
CA VAL A 33 -6.11 6.97 10.18
C VAL A 33 -6.88 5.77 9.63
N ALA A 34 -6.97 5.65 8.30
CA ALA A 34 -7.38 4.45 7.60
C ALA A 34 -7.04 4.56 6.11
N SER A 35 -6.12 3.70 5.67
CA SER A 35 -6.09 3.13 4.31
C SER A 35 -6.08 4.09 3.11
N GLN A 36 -5.13 5.04 3.07
CA GLN A 36 -4.67 5.58 1.79
C GLN A 36 -3.24 5.10 1.55
N THR A 37 -3.11 3.80 1.30
CA THR A 37 -1.94 3.26 0.59
C THR A 37 -1.99 3.83 -0.81
N GLU A 38 -1.18 4.86 -1.05
CA GLU A 38 -0.94 5.40 -2.39
C GLU A 38 -0.64 4.21 -3.32
N PRO A 39 -1.37 4.02 -4.44
CA PRO A 39 -1.09 2.94 -5.38
C PRO A 39 0.38 2.90 -5.84
N GLY A 40 1.05 4.06 -5.82
CA GLY A 40 2.48 4.21 -6.12
C GLY A 40 3.41 3.50 -5.15
N ASP A 41 3.09 3.42 -3.86
CA ASP A 41 3.96 2.76 -2.88
C ASP A 41 3.93 1.25 -3.04
N ALA A 42 2.76 0.66 -3.29
CA ALA A 42 2.63 -0.78 -3.50
C ALA A 42 3.26 -1.24 -4.82
N GLN A 43 3.12 -0.43 -5.88
CA GLN A 43 3.76 -0.69 -7.18
C GLN A 43 5.28 -0.63 -7.07
N ALA A 44 5.83 0.43 -6.44
CA ALA A 44 7.27 0.56 -6.26
C ALA A 44 7.88 -0.58 -5.43
N GLN A 45 7.17 -1.02 -4.38
CA GLN A 45 7.58 -2.19 -3.58
C GLN A 45 7.53 -3.48 -4.40
N PHE A 46 6.50 -3.67 -5.23
CA PHE A 46 6.42 -4.81 -6.14
C PHE A 46 7.60 -4.84 -7.12
N GLU A 47 7.92 -3.71 -7.74
CA GLU A 47 9.04 -3.57 -8.67
C GLU A 47 10.38 -3.84 -7.99
N LEU A 48 10.58 -3.33 -6.77
CA LEU A 48 11.78 -3.62 -5.99
C LEU A 48 11.90 -5.11 -5.68
N GLY A 49 10.81 -5.76 -5.27
CA GLY A 49 10.78 -7.21 -5.08
C GLY A 49 11.11 -7.97 -6.36
N PHE A 50 10.60 -7.51 -7.50
CA PHE A 50 10.91 -8.08 -8.81
C PHE A 50 12.39 -7.97 -9.17
N ARG A 51 13.02 -6.82 -8.93
CA ARG A 51 14.45 -6.63 -9.17
C ARG A 51 15.31 -7.55 -8.31
N TYR A 52 14.95 -7.77 -7.04
CA TYR A 52 15.63 -8.76 -6.20
C TYR A 52 15.40 -10.20 -6.68
N ALA A 53 14.20 -10.53 -7.17
CA ALA A 53 13.89 -11.85 -7.70
C ALA A 53 14.65 -12.17 -9.00
N THR A 54 14.83 -11.17 -9.88
CA THR A 54 15.53 -11.32 -11.17
C THR A 54 17.03 -11.05 -11.09
N GLY A 55 17.49 -10.34 -10.06
CA GLY A 55 18.87 -9.83 -9.96
C GLY A 55 19.12 -8.61 -10.87
N GLU A 56 18.09 -7.83 -11.19
CA GLU A 56 18.22 -6.69 -12.10
C GLU A 56 18.75 -5.43 -11.36
N GLY A 57 20.05 -5.18 -11.56
CA GLY A 57 20.76 -4.06 -10.94
C GLY A 57 20.98 -4.23 -9.42
N VAL A 58 20.67 -5.41 -8.87
CA VAL A 58 20.96 -5.84 -7.51
C VAL A 58 21.35 -7.33 -7.53
N ALA A 59 22.04 -7.82 -6.51
CA ALA A 59 22.26 -9.26 -6.38
C ALA A 59 20.91 -9.99 -6.23
N GLN A 60 20.76 -11.13 -6.91
CA GLN A 60 19.54 -11.92 -6.82
C GLN A 60 19.36 -12.43 -5.38
N ASP A 61 18.24 -12.08 -4.76
CA ASP A 61 17.87 -12.50 -3.42
C ASP A 61 16.36 -12.70 -3.30
N TRP A 62 15.94 -13.97 -3.30
CA TRP A 62 14.53 -14.34 -3.15
C TRP A 62 13.98 -14.02 -1.76
N THR A 63 14.82 -14.02 -0.72
CA THR A 63 14.40 -13.71 0.65
C THR A 63 13.99 -12.24 0.73
N GLU A 64 14.79 -11.36 0.12
CA GLU A 64 14.48 -9.93 0.07
C GLU A 64 13.31 -9.65 -0.87
N ALA A 65 13.23 -10.35 -2.01
CA ALA A 65 12.09 -10.26 -2.93
C ALA A 65 10.76 -10.56 -2.21
N VAL A 66 10.70 -11.63 -1.41
CA VAL A 66 9.48 -12.00 -0.67
C VAL A 66 9.11 -10.94 0.37
N LYS A 67 10.07 -10.31 1.05
CA LYS A 67 9.76 -9.22 1.98
C LYS A 67 9.06 -8.06 1.27
N TRP A 68 9.54 -7.68 0.09
CA TRP A 68 8.94 -6.61 -0.70
C TRP A 68 7.58 -7.00 -1.29
N TYR A 69 7.46 -8.22 -1.81
CA TYR A 69 6.16 -8.73 -2.26
C TYR A 69 5.14 -8.79 -1.14
N ARG A 70 5.53 -9.16 0.09
CA ARG A 70 4.64 -9.14 1.25
C ARG A 70 4.12 -7.74 1.55
N LYS A 71 5.00 -6.74 1.61
CA LYS A 71 4.58 -5.35 1.85
C LYS A 71 3.62 -4.86 0.78
N ALA A 72 3.89 -5.11 -0.51
CA ALA A 72 3.00 -4.75 -1.60
C ALA A 72 1.66 -5.53 -1.56
N ALA A 73 1.72 -6.83 -1.24
CA ALA A 73 0.56 -7.71 -1.15
C ALA A 73 -0.39 -7.31 0.00
N GLU A 74 0.16 -6.88 1.13
CA GLU A 74 -0.57 -6.36 2.29
C GLU A 74 -1.29 -5.05 1.98
N GLN A 75 -0.75 -4.24 1.06
CA GLN A 75 -1.39 -3.04 0.52
C GLN A 75 -2.44 -3.33 -0.58
N GLY A 76 -2.67 -4.61 -0.91
CA GLY A 76 -3.69 -5.02 -1.87
C GLY A 76 -3.18 -5.22 -3.29
N HIS A 77 -1.90 -5.05 -3.58
CA HIS A 77 -1.40 -5.21 -4.95
C HIS A 77 -1.56 -6.65 -5.46
N ALA A 78 -2.45 -6.88 -6.42
CA ALA A 78 -2.83 -8.21 -6.90
C ALA A 78 -1.64 -9.00 -7.48
N GLY A 79 -0.75 -8.36 -8.24
CA GLY A 79 0.46 -9.00 -8.78
C GLY A 79 1.42 -9.51 -7.69
N ALA A 80 1.71 -8.68 -6.68
CA ALA A 80 2.49 -9.06 -5.51
C ALA A 80 1.86 -10.20 -4.70
N GLN A 81 0.54 -10.20 -4.52
CA GLN A 81 -0.16 -11.31 -3.87
C GLN A 81 0.01 -12.63 -4.63
N PHE A 82 -0.13 -12.60 -5.96
CA PHE A 82 0.10 -13.79 -6.78
C PHE A 82 1.55 -14.28 -6.67
N LEU A 83 2.54 -13.38 -6.84
CA LEU A 83 3.96 -13.76 -6.77
C LEU A 83 4.36 -14.25 -5.37
N LEU A 84 3.83 -13.66 -4.30
CA LEU A 84 4.05 -14.13 -2.94
C LEU A 84 3.51 -15.55 -2.77
N GLY A 85 2.31 -15.83 -3.29
CA GLY A 85 1.75 -17.17 -3.30
C GLY A 85 2.63 -18.16 -4.07
N VAL A 86 3.14 -17.78 -5.24
CA VAL A 86 4.09 -18.59 -6.03
C VAL A 86 5.40 -18.84 -5.28
N CYS A 87 5.89 -17.87 -4.50
CA CYS A 87 7.08 -18.05 -3.67
C CYS A 87 6.85 -19.12 -2.59
N TYR A 88 5.68 -19.13 -1.97
CA TYR A 88 5.27 -20.16 -1.01
C TYR A 88 5.05 -21.55 -1.64
N VAL A 89 4.56 -21.64 -2.89
CA VAL A 89 4.46 -22.93 -3.62
C VAL A 89 5.83 -23.53 -3.90
N ASN A 90 6.81 -22.71 -4.24
CA ASN A 90 8.12 -23.18 -4.70
C ASN A 90 9.21 -23.13 -3.61
N GLY A 91 8.88 -22.72 -2.38
CA GLY A 91 9.85 -22.50 -1.31
C GLY A 91 10.95 -21.48 -1.66
N LYS A 92 10.64 -20.45 -2.46
CA LYS A 92 11.63 -19.45 -2.91
C LYS A 92 11.68 -18.27 -1.94
N GLY A 93 12.79 -18.15 -1.20
CA GLY A 93 12.98 -17.07 -0.23
C GLY A 93 12.12 -17.16 1.04
N VAL A 94 11.25 -18.17 1.11
CA VAL A 94 10.43 -18.56 2.25
C VAL A 94 10.30 -20.07 2.29
N ALA A 95 10.00 -20.63 3.46
CA ALA A 95 9.63 -22.03 3.58
C ALA A 95 8.38 -22.31 2.73
N GLU A 96 8.34 -23.48 2.12
CA GLU A 96 7.18 -23.93 1.36
C GLU A 96 5.96 -24.04 2.28
N ASP A 97 4.86 -23.42 1.88
CA ASP A 97 3.59 -23.46 2.61
C ASP A 97 2.43 -23.33 1.63
N MET A 98 1.85 -24.46 1.26
CA MET A 98 0.72 -24.51 0.33
C MET A 98 -0.53 -23.79 0.88
N THR A 99 -0.72 -23.75 2.20
CA THR A 99 -1.89 -23.11 2.81
C THR A 99 -1.80 -21.59 2.66
N GLU A 100 -0.64 -21.02 3.00
CA GLU A 100 -0.40 -19.59 2.78
C GLU A 100 -0.37 -19.25 1.29
N ALA A 101 0.21 -20.11 0.44
CA ALA A 101 0.19 -19.92 -1.00
C ALA A 101 -1.24 -19.74 -1.55
N ILE A 102 -2.13 -20.67 -1.25
CA ILE A 102 -3.52 -20.64 -1.72
C ILE A 102 -4.25 -19.41 -1.21
N LYS A 103 -4.01 -19.02 0.06
CA LYS A 103 -4.59 -17.81 0.66
C LYS A 103 -4.23 -16.55 -0.13
N TRP A 104 -2.96 -16.37 -0.49
CA TRP A 104 -2.52 -15.23 -1.28
C TRP A 104 -3.00 -15.28 -2.74
N ILE A 105 -2.98 -16.46 -3.36
CA ILE A 105 -3.47 -16.65 -4.74
C ILE A 105 -4.98 -16.36 -4.82
N ARG A 106 -5.80 -16.81 -3.84
CA ARG A 106 -7.23 -16.45 -3.79
C ARG A 106 -7.45 -14.96 -3.69
N LYS A 107 -6.69 -14.27 -2.83
CA LYS A 107 -6.79 -12.81 -2.73
C LYS A 107 -6.48 -12.13 -4.08
N ALA A 108 -5.45 -12.57 -4.78
CA ALA A 108 -5.12 -12.04 -6.10
C ALA A 108 -6.24 -12.33 -7.13
N ALA A 109 -6.78 -13.55 -7.12
CA ALA A 109 -7.83 -13.98 -8.05
C ALA A 109 -9.13 -13.20 -7.86
N ARG A 110 -9.55 -12.93 -6.61
CA ARG A 110 -10.70 -12.07 -6.27
C ARG A 110 -10.56 -10.64 -6.78
N GLN A 111 -9.33 -10.17 -6.95
CA GLN A 111 -9.03 -8.85 -7.48
C GLN A 111 -8.90 -8.84 -9.01
N GLY A 112 -9.23 -9.94 -9.70
CA GLY A 112 -9.18 -10.02 -11.16
C GLY A 112 -7.81 -10.39 -11.73
N ASN A 113 -6.90 -10.97 -10.94
CA ASN A 113 -5.64 -11.45 -11.47
C ASN A 113 -5.84 -12.74 -12.28
N ASP A 114 -5.76 -12.66 -13.60
CA ASP A 114 -6.00 -13.80 -14.52
C ASP A 114 -5.11 -15.01 -14.20
N LYS A 115 -3.81 -14.78 -13.92
CA LYS A 115 -2.87 -15.87 -13.60
C LYS A 115 -3.27 -16.59 -12.31
N ALA A 116 -3.74 -15.85 -11.31
CA ALA A 116 -4.21 -16.42 -10.06
C ALA A 116 -5.51 -17.22 -10.24
N GLN A 117 -6.46 -16.69 -11.02
CA GLN A 117 -7.72 -17.39 -11.34
C GLN A 117 -7.45 -18.68 -12.12
N GLU A 118 -6.57 -18.64 -13.12
CA GLU A 118 -6.17 -19.81 -13.90
C GLU A 118 -5.49 -20.85 -13.00
N THR A 119 -4.61 -20.41 -12.10
CA THR A 119 -3.90 -21.30 -11.16
C THR A 119 -4.88 -22.05 -10.26
N LEU A 120 -5.88 -21.35 -9.71
CA LEU A 120 -6.89 -21.98 -8.85
C LEU A 120 -7.84 -22.87 -9.65
N LYS A 121 -8.25 -22.45 -10.84
CA LYS A 121 -9.08 -23.27 -11.74
C LYS A 121 -8.39 -24.58 -12.12
N LYS A 122 -7.09 -24.54 -12.45
CA LYS A 122 -6.29 -25.75 -12.72
C LYS A 122 -6.21 -26.67 -11.52
N ALA A 123 -6.24 -26.11 -10.32
CA ALA A 123 -6.24 -26.86 -9.07
C ALA A 123 -7.65 -27.28 -8.62
N GLY A 124 -8.71 -27.01 -9.40
CA GLY A 124 -10.09 -27.31 -9.03
C GLY A 124 -10.60 -26.52 -7.83
N MET A 125 -10.00 -25.35 -7.56
CA MET A 125 -10.33 -24.50 -6.42
C MET A 125 -11.06 -23.23 -6.87
N ASP A 126 -12.05 -22.84 -6.07
CA ASP A 126 -12.71 -21.54 -6.23
C ASP A 126 -11.90 -20.41 -5.57
N TRP A 127 -12.16 -19.18 -6.04
CA TRP A 127 -11.54 -17.96 -5.55
C TRP A 127 -12.55 -16.99 -4.95
#